data_AF-A0A3Q9EBR7-F1
#
_entry.id   AF-A0A3Q9EBR7-F1
#
_cell.length_a   1.000
_cell.length_b   1.000
_cell.length_c   1.000
_cell.angle_alpha   90.00
_cell.angle_beta   90.00
_cell.angle_gamma   90.00
#
_symmetry.space_group_name_H-M   'P 1'
#
loop_
_entity.id
_entity.type
_entity.pdbx_description
1 polymer ?
#
loop_
_entity_poly.entity_id
_entity_poly.type
_entity_poly.pdbx_seq_one_letter_code
_entity_poly.pdbx_strand_id
1 'polypeptide(L)'
;MCADTFGVGIHLTEAEFQVVVGVPSDVDSGWTDPEAFQSLVAAVVWDHLDRQRVLEAISDNFREGETATLGTVTLEPDGTVVSHDLTPPNSADGGDENQSA
;
A
#
# COMPACT_ATOMS: atom_id res chain seq x y z
N MET A 1 16.09 -5.13 16.26
CA MET A 1 14.76 -5.70 16.03
C MET A 1 14.66 -6.01 14.55
N CYS A 2 14.00 -7.09 14.15
CA CYS A 2 13.85 -7.42 12.73
C CYS A 2 12.72 -6.57 12.14
N ALA A 3 12.90 -6.09 10.90
CA ALA A 3 11.84 -5.45 10.14
C ALA A 3 11.09 -6.51 9.34
N ASP A 4 9.76 -6.42 9.36
CA ASP A 4 8.88 -7.37 8.68
C ASP A 4 8.34 -6.76 7.40
N THR A 5 8.13 -7.60 6.38
CA THR A 5 7.62 -7.17 5.07
C THR A 5 6.14 -7.52 4.95
N PHE A 6 5.33 -6.50 4.70
CA PHE A 6 3.88 -6.56 4.60
C PHE A 6 3.43 -6.28 3.18
N GLY A 7 2.52 -7.10 2.66
CA GLY A 7 1.87 -6.79 1.39
C GLY A 7 0.83 -5.70 1.61
N VAL A 8 0.81 -4.67 0.77
CA VAL A 8 -0.20 -3.62 0.82
C VAL A 8 -1.09 -3.71 -0.40
N GLY A 9 -2.39 -3.54 -0.17
CA GLY A 9 -3.38 -3.41 -1.21
C GLY A 9 -4.48 -2.45 -0.81
N ILE A 10 -5.37 -2.18 -1.76
CA ILE A 10 -6.60 -1.45 -1.52
C ILE A 10 -7.75 -2.37 -1.92
N HIS A 11 -8.61 -2.65 -0.97
CA HIS A 11 -9.86 -3.34 -1.20
C HIS A 11 -10.92 -2.32 -1.61
N LEU A 12 -11.52 -2.55 -2.77
CA LEU A 12 -12.64 -1.76 -3.25
C LEU A 12 -13.92 -2.34 -2.66
N THR A 13 -14.59 -1.59 -1.78
CA THR A 13 -15.91 -1.95 -1.27
C THR A 13 -17.00 -1.30 -2.13
N GLU A 14 -18.25 -1.67 -1.91
CA GLU A 14 -19.42 -1.17 -2.67
C GLU A 14 -19.59 0.36 -2.59
N ALA A 15 -18.99 1.03 -1.59
CA ALA A 15 -19.12 2.47 -1.40
C ALA A 15 -17.78 3.20 -1.27
N GLU A 16 -16.70 2.53 -0.84
CA GLU A 16 -15.46 3.18 -0.41
C GLU A 16 -14.21 2.33 -0.66
N PHE A 17 -13.05 2.97 -0.61
CA PHE A 17 -11.75 2.31 -0.76
C PHE A 17 -11.10 2.11 0.60
N GLN A 18 -10.76 0.87 0.92
CA GLN A 18 -10.14 0.51 2.18
C GLN A 18 -8.71 0.01 1.95
N VAL A 19 -7.73 0.63 2.58
CA VAL A 19 -6.36 0.12 2.58
C VAL A 19 -6.35 -1.18 3.38
N VAL A 20 -5.90 -2.26 2.74
CA VAL A 20 -5.75 -3.57 3.36
C VAL A 20 -4.29 -3.97 3.35
N VAL A 21 -3.85 -4.54 4.47
CA VAL A 21 -2.48 -5.03 4.59
C VAL A 21 -2.55 -6.54 4.70
N GLY A 22 -1.97 -7.21 3.70
CA GLY A 22 -1.74 -8.65 3.71
C GLY A 22 -0.62 -8.98 4.67
N VAL A 23 -0.98 -9.53 5.82
CA VAL A 23 -0.04 -10.02 6.82
C VAL A 23 0.34 -11.45 6.45
N PRO A 24 1.61 -11.76 6.12
CA PRO A 24 2.03 -13.14 5.96
C PRO A 24 1.87 -13.87 7.30
N SER A 25 1.41 -15.13 7.25
CA SER A 25 1.14 -15.93 8.46
C SER A 25 2.36 -16.15 9.38
N ASP A 26 3.55 -15.76 8.93
CA ASP A 26 4.83 -15.82 9.66
C ASP A 26 5.18 -14.49 10.35
N VAL A 27 4.27 -13.50 10.40
CA VAL A 27 4.55 -12.25 11.10
C VAL A 27 4.83 -12.54 12.58
N ASP A 28 5.96 -12.05 13.07
CA ASP A 28 6.24 -12.06 14.49
C ASP A 28 5.14 -11.21 15.19
N SER A 29 4.54 -11.75 16.26
CA SER A 29 3.39 -11.20 16.97
C SER A 29 3.64 -9.84 17.68
N GLY A 30 4.66 -9.09 17.25
CA GLY A 30 5.04 -7.77 17.78
C GLY A 30 4.13 -6.61 17.35
N TRP A 31 3.34 -6.77 16.29
CA TRP A 31 2.31 -5.79 15.89
C TRP A 31 1.10 -5.93 16.81
N THR A 32 1.19 -5.31 17.98
CA THR A 32 0.24 -5.44 19.09
C THR A 32 -1.10 -4.74 18.82
N ASP A 33 -1.09 -3.72 17.96
CA ASP A 33 -2.27 -2.89 17.66
C ASP A 33 -2.59 -2.84 16.15
N PRO A 34 -3.55 -3.65 15.67
CA PRO A 34 -3.89 -3.70 14.25
C PRO A 34 -4.47 -2.38 13.72
N GLU A 35 -5.21 -1.63 14.54
CA GLU A 35 -5.79 -0.33 14.13
C GLU A 35 -4.72 0.76 14.00
N ALA A 36 -3.77 0.83 14.94
CA ALA A 36 -2.66 1.77 14.89
C ALA A 36 -1.75 1.49 13.70
N PHE A 37 -1.46 0.20 13.45
CA PHE A 37 -0.73 -0.25 12.28
C PHE A 37 -1.43 0.14 10.97
N GLN A 38 -2.72 -0.18 10.83
CA GLN A 38 -3.48 0.15 9.62
C GLN A 38 -3.48 1.65 9.35
N SER A 39 -3.67 2.48 10.37
CA SER A 39 -3.64 3.94 10.23
C SER A 39 -2.26 4.45 9.81
N LEU A 40 -1.19 3.89 10.38
CA LEU A 40 0.18 4.27 10.06
C LEU A 40 0.55 3.86 8.63
N VAL A 41 0.28 2.61 8.24
CA VAL A 41 0.56 2.13 6.88
C VAL A 41 -0.25 2.90 5.85
N ALA A 42 -1.53 3.20 6.15
CA ALA A 42 -2.32 4.05 5.28
C ALA A 42 -1.69 5.44 5.13
N ALA A 43 -1.26 6.07 6.23
CA ALA A 43 -0.61 7.37 6.17
C ALA A 43 0.69 7.34 5.35
N VAL A 44 1.56 6.34 5.56
CA VAL A 44 2.80 6.13 4.80
C VAL A 44 2.51 5.91 3.31
N VAL A 45 1.54 5.05 2.99
CA VAL A 45 1.15 4.80 1.59
C VAL A 45 0.70 6.09 0.92
N TRP A 46 -0.07 6.93 1.61
CA TRP A 46 -0.53 8.21 1.05
C TRP A 46 0.53 9.31 1.06
N ASP A 47 1.58 9.18 1.86
CA ASP A 47 2.78 10.04 1.80
C ASP A 47 3.62 9.72 0.56
N HIS A 48 3.72 8.45 0.20
CA HIS A 48 4.50 7.99 -0.96
C HIS A 48 3.72 7.94 -2.28
N LEU A 49 2.43 7.58 -2.25
CA LEU A 49 1.56 7.47 -3.41
C LEU A 49 0.48 8.53 -3.35
N ASP A 50 0.24 9.16 -4.49
CA ASP A 50 -0.83 10.14 -4.61
C ASP A 50 -2.19 9.45 -4.50
N ARG A 51 -2.88 9.72 -3.39
CA ARG A 51 -4.16 9.08 -3.06
C ARG A 51 -5.14 9.20 -4.21
N GLN A 52 -5.27 10.37 -4.83
CA GLN A 52 -6.26 10.56 -5.87
C GLN A 52 -5.96 9.71 -7.11
N ARG A 53 -4.69 9.69 -7.55
CA ARG A 53 -4.24 8.88 -8.69
C ARG A 53 -4.46 7.39 -8.48
N VAL A 54 -4.15 6.90 -7.27
CA VAL A 54 -4.34 5.48 -6.94
C VAL A 54 -5.82 5.12 -6.95
N LEU A 55 -6.69 5.95 -6.37
CA LEU A 55 -8.13 5.70 -6.35
C LEU A 55 -8.73 5.75 -7.76
N GLU A 56 -8.32 6.71 -8.60
CA GLU A 56 -8.73 6.79 -10.01
C GLU A 56 -8.29 5.53 -10.78
N ALA A 57 -7.04 5.10 -10.62
CA ALA A 57 -6.53 3.88 -11.25
C ALA A 57 -7.31 2.63 -10.81
N ILE A 58 -7.65 2.55 -9.52
CA ILE A 58 -8.42 1.42 -8.98
C ILE A 58 -9.85 1.43 -9.52
N SER A 59 -10.53 2.58 -9.52
CA SER A 59 -11.88 2.70 -10.09
C SER A 59 -11.94 2.36 -11.57
N ASP A 60 -10.90 2.66 -12.33
CA ASP A 60 -10.85 2.38 -13.77
C ASP A 60 -10.54 0.91 -14.07
N ASN A 61 -9.73 0.24 -13.23
CA ASN A 61 -9.18 -1.08 -13.52
C ASN A 61 -9.75 -2.23 -12.68
N PHE A 62 -10.35 -1.93 -11.53
CA PHE A 62 -10.84 -2.92 -10.57
C PHE A 62 -12.33 -2.71 -10.30
N ARG A 63 -13.03 -3.82 -10.02
CA ARG A 63 -14.45 -3.80 -9.66
C ARG A 63 -14.65 -3.93 -8.17
N GLU A 64 -15.86 -3.58 -7.76
CA GLU A 64 -16.35 -3.71 -6.39
C GLU A 64 -16.11 -5.14 -5.89
N GLY A 65 -15.51 -5.29 -4.72
CA GLY A 65 -15.15 -6.58 -4.13
C GLY A 65 -13.78 -7.11 -4.54
N GLU A 66 -13.03 -6.40 -5.40
CA GLU A 66 -11.65 -6.75 -5.74
C GLU A 66 -10.63 -6.03 -4.85
N THR A 67 -9.46 -6.64 -4.71
CA THR A 67 -8.33 -6.07 -4.00
C THR A 67 -7.22 -5.75 -4.98
N ALA A 68 -6.92 -4.46 -5.13
CA ALA A 68 -5.79 -3.97 -5.91
C ALA A 68 -4.51 -4.03 -5.06
N THR A 69 -3.56 -4.87 -5.43
CA THR A 69 -2.28 -4.95 -4.74
C THR A 69 -1.39 -3.77 -5.14
N LEU A 70 -0.91 -3.01 -4.15
CA LEU A 70 -0.01 -1.86 -4.34
C LEU A 70 1.47 -2.25 -4.24
N GLY A 71 1.78 -3.41 -3.64
CA GLY A 71 3.15 -3.91 -3.49
C GLY A 71 3.45 -4.31 -2.06
N THR A 72 4.67 -4.03 -1.58
CA THR A 72 5.10 -4.39 -0.22
C THR A 72 5.77 -3.24 0.51
N VAL A 73 5.66 -3.24 1.83
CA VAL A 73 6.33 -2.30 2.74
C VAL A 73 7.04 -3.07 3.83
N THR A 74 8.27 -2.70 4.11
CA THR A 74 9.08 -3.24 5.19
C THR A 74 9.10 -2.23 6.32
N LEU A 75 8.52 -2.60 7.46
CA LEU A 75 8.43 -1.74 8.64
C LEU A 75 9.05 -2.41 9.85
N GLU A 76 9.58 -1.59 10.75
CA GLU A 76 9.91 -1.97 12.12
C GLU A 76 8.64 -1.96 12.99
N PRO A 77 8.61 -2.73 14.08
CA PRO A 77 7.47 -2.78 15.03
C PRO A 77 7.18 -1.43 15.71
N ASP A 78 8.09 -0.47 15.65
CA ASP A 78 7.89 0.92 16.12
C ASP A 78 7.12 1.78 15.09
N GLY A 79 6.79 1.22 13.92
CA GLY A 79 6.13 1.93 12.82
C GLY A 79 7.09 2.66 11.86
N THR A 80 8.40 2.47 12.03
CA THR A 80 9.40 3.07 11.15
C THR A 80 9.47 2.31 9.82
N VAL A 81 9.39 3.02 8.69
CA VAL A 81 9.53 2.43 7.35
C VAL A 81 11.00 2.29 7.01
N VAL A 82 11.44 1.06 6.73
CA VAL A 82 12.84 0.76 6.38
C VAL A 82 13.00 0.59 4.88
N SER A 83 12.02 -0.02 4.22
CA SER A 83 12.00 -0.24 2.78
C SER A 83 10.57 -0.27 2.28
N HIS A 84 10.34 0.09 1.02
CA HIS A 84 9.03 -0.05 0.38
C HIS A 84 9.22 -0.31 -1.11
N ASP A 85 8.41 -1.21 -1.65
CA ASP A 85 8.28 -1.48 -3.07
C ASP A 85 6.81 -1.28 -3.42
N LEU A 86 6.43 0.00 -3.54
CA LEU A 86 5.05 0.43 -3.79
C LEU A 86 4.93 0.93 -5.22
N THR A 87 4.05 0.31 -5.99
CA THR A 87 3.75 0.68 -7.37
C THR A 87 2.25 0.94 -7.51
N PRO A 88 1.83 2.04 -8.16
CA PRO A 88 0.41 2.28 -8.42
C PRO A 88 -0.19 1.13 -9.26
N PRO A 89 -1.43 0.69 -8.96
CA PRO A 89 -1.95 -0.59 -9.44
C PRO A 89 -2.36 -0.59 -10.92
N ASN A 90 -2.35 0.56 -11.59
CA ASN A 90 -2.15 0.66 -13.03
C ASN A 90 -1.87 2.13 -13.40
N SER A 91 -0.69 2.39 -13.94
CA SER A 91 -0.57 3.34 -15.03
C SER A 91 0.22 2.55 -16.05
N ALA A 92 -0.43 2.06 -17.10
CA ALA A 92 0.29 1.47 -18.22
C ALA A 92 1.44 2.42 -18.55
N ASP A 93 2.69 1.94 -18.42
CA ASP A 93 3.92 2.53 -18.94
C ASP A 93 3.72 3.94 -19.51
N GLY A 94 3.67 4.94 -18.63
CA GLY A 94 3.48 6.33 -18.98
C GLY A 94 4.77 7.05 -18.69
N GLY A 95 5.71 6.97 -19.63
CA GLY A 95 7.10 7.38 -19.46
C GLY A 95 7.28 8.78 -18.86
N ASP A 96 8.12 8.85 -17.84
CA ASP A 96 8.94 10.04 -17.60
C ASP A 96 10.27 9.81 -18.33
N GLU A 97 10.24 9.94 -19.66
CA GLU A 97 11.42 10.37 -20.40
C GLU A 97 11.61 11.86 -20.10
N ASN A 98 12.16 12.18 -18.92
CA ASN A 98 12.74 13.49 -18.68
C ASN A 98 14.27 13.39 -18.60
N GLN A 99 14.88 13.02 -19.73
CA GLN A 99 16.26 13.41 -20.02
C GLN A 99 16.25 14.90 -20.38
N SER A 100 16.21 15.76 -19.37
CA SER A 100 16.40 17.20 -19.59
C SER A 100 17.88 17.57 -19.51
N ALA A 101 18.41 17.86 -20.71
CA ALA A 101 19.56 18.71 -21.07
C ALA A 101 20.99 18.18 -20.91
#